data_AF-A0A1F9S0Q6-F1
#
_entry.id   AF-A0A1F9S0Q6-F1
#
_cell.length_a   1.000
_cell.length_b   1.000
_cell.length_c   1.000
_cell.angle_alpha   90.00
_cell.angle_beta   90.00
_cell.angle_gamma   90.00
#
_symmetry.space_group_name_H-M   'P 1'
#
loop_
_entity.id
_entity.type
_entity.pdbx_description
1 polymer ?
#
loop_
_entity_poly.entity_id
_entity_poly.type
_entity_poly.pdbx_seq_one_letter_code
_entity_poly.pdbx_strand_id
1 'polypeptide(L)'
;MKYGLLLLAVLVAPVRAELPAFDFDQMNLDVPAVVADAKEAAAADKDSAQVAPLYWHATRDCVTFSFDPEGPTLSEAVWLQSTEYRQECHWVGGTPQQGGHQQCYEVPSWTYRERVQVQVQDREKLFPWEREIFDVCLEGRWLNAYAVRAAHKYTLRQNGDVLIFAAGTRVPMDPDKNGIRAQAPVNRGKEFAAEFQDKWAAEYKGEQTVLHAALWEDVEGWFDNNVFEGDFTFSAAEKYAIDFAKAAPGKLKAGKKYYVKWSFKRVGKISKPTEMKVGETPGTVYAPNGLILTSL
;
A
#
# COMPACT_ATOMS: atom_id res chain seq x y z
N MET A 1 20.36 -37.63 -0.29
CA MET A 1 20.08 -38.52 0.86
C MET A 1 19.42 -37.69 1.95
N LYS A 2 18.11 -37.85 2.15
CA LYS A 2 17.34 -37.25 3.24
C LYS A 2 16.46 -38.35 3.82
N TYR A 3 16.78 -38.84 5.01
CA TYR A 3 15.87 -39.65 5.81
C TYR A 3 15.16 -38.70 6.77
N GLY A 4 13.87 -38.47 6.54
CA GLY A 4 12.98 -37.80 7.49
C GLY A 4 12.20 -38.85 8.25
N LEU A 5 12.58 -39.07 9.52
CA LEU A 5 11.88 -39.93 10.47
C LEU A 5 10.57 -39.22 10.87
N LEU A 6 9.42 -39.79 10.50
CA LEU A 6 8.09 -39.33 10.90
C LEU A 6 7.73 -40.03 12.21
N LEU A 7 7.80 -39.30 13.33
CA LEU A 7 7.32 -39.72 14.65
C LEU A 7 5.88 -39.25 14.80
N LEU A 8 4.93 -40.18 14.69
CA LEU A 8 3.52 -39.94 15.04
C LEU A 8 3.38 -40.07 16.56
N ALA A 9 3.14 -38.97 17.26
CA ALA A 9 2.68 -38.99 18.64
C ALA A 9 1.15 -39.09 18.65
N VAL A 10 0.62 -40.26 19.00
CA VAL A 10 -0.82 -40.46 19.24
C VAL A 10 -1.11 -39.98 20.66
N LEU A 11 -1.79 -38.83 20.78
CA LEU A 11 -2.36 -38.35 22.04
C LEU A 11 -3.66 -39.13 22.30
N VAL A 12 -3.59 -40.16 23.15
CA VAL A 12 -4.77 -40.87 23.66
C VAL A 12 -5.32 -40.05 24.85
N ALA A 13 -6.50 -39.47 24.69
CA ALA A 13 -7.24 -38.89 25.82
C ALA A 13 -7.72 -40.01 26.76
N PRO A 14 -7.70 -39.83 28.09
CA PRO A 14 -8.11 -40.87 29.03
C PRO A 14 -9.63 -40.89 29.16
N VAL A 15 -10.31 -41.56 28.24
CA VAL A 15 -11.67 -42.06 28.52
C VAL A 15 -11.48 -43.28 29.42
N ARG A 16 -11.73 -43.11 30.73
CA ARG A 16 -11.85 -44.24 31.67
C ARG A 16 -13.15 -45.00 31.35
N ALA A 17 -13.14 -45.80 30.29
CA ALA A 17 -13.93 -47.00 30.26
C ALA A 17 -13.15 -48.05 31.07
N GLU A 18 -13.76 -48.65 32.08
CA GLU A 18 -13.21 -49.83 32.74
C GLU A 18 -13.15 -50.94 31.69
N LEU A 19 -12.03 -51.04 30.98
CA LEU A 19 -11.76 -52.17 30.10
C LEU A 19 -11.66 -53.41 31.00
N PRO A 20 -12.34 -54.51 30.66
CA PRO A 20 -12.20 -55.74 31.42
C PRO A 20 -10.73 -56.15 31.45
N ALA A 21 -10.24 -56.57 32.63
CA ALA A 21 -8.88 -57.05 32.79
C ALA A 21 -8.69 -58.30 31.91
N PHE A 22 -7.93 -58.15 30.81
CA PHE A 22 -7.61 -59.27 29.92
C PHE A 22 -6.43 -60.06 30.50
N ASP A 23 -6.64 -61.36 30.71
CA ASP A 23 -5.58 -62.33 31.00
C ASP A 23 -5.03 -62.86 29.66
N PHE A 24 -3.80 -62.49 29.33
CA PHE A 24 -3.16 -62.81 28.05
C PHE A 24 -2.65 -64.25 27.97
N ASP A 25 -2.59 -64.97 29.09
CA ASP A 25 -1.96 -66.29 29.15
C ASP A 25 -2.97 -67.45 28.97
N GLN A 26 -4.29 -67.18 28.99
CA GLN A 26 -5.31 -68.23 28.98
C GLN A 26 -6.26 -68.27 27.77
N MET A 27 -6.07 -67.43 26.74
CA MET A 27 -6.98 -67.44 25.59
C MET A 27 -6.27 -67.48 24.24
N ASN A 28 -6.74 -68.41 23.41
CA ASN A 28 -6.46 -68.48 21.97
C ASN A 28 -7.14 -67.27 21.31
N LEU A 29 -6.51 -66.09 21.46
CA LEU A 29 -7.08 -64.80 21.11
C LEU A 29 -7.25 -64.72 19.60
N ASP A 30 -8.49 -64.69 19.13
CA ASP A 30 -8.80 -64.45 17.72
C ASP A 30 -8.58 -62.96 17.43
N VAL A 31 -7.31 -62.61 17.20
CA VAL A 31 -6.87 -61.25 16.87
C VAL A 31 -7.69 -60.64 15.73
N PRO A 32 -8.04 -61.38 14.65
CA PRO A 32 -8.99 -60.91 13.65
C PRO A 32 -10.35 -60.44 14.21
N ALA A 33 -10.96 -61.18 15.13
CA ALA A 33 -12.25 -60.83 15.72
C ALA A 33 -12.16 -59.57 16.60
N VAL A 34 -11.12 -59.46 17.44
CA VAL A 34 -10.90 -58.26 18.26
C VAL A 34 -10.65 -57.02 17.41
N VAL A 35 -9.92 -57.16 16.29
CA VAL A 35 -9.71 -56.07 15.34
C VAL A 35 -11.00 -55.71 14.59
N ALA A 36 -11.88 -56.68 14.32
CA ALA A 36 -13.19 -56.43 13.72
C ALA A 36 -14.10 -55.64 14.68
N ASP A 37 -14.22 -56.07 15.93
CA ASP A 37 -15.01 -55.38 16.97
C ASP A 37 -14.48 -53.96 17.23
N ALA A 38 -13.15 -53.78 17.29
CA ALA A 38 -12.55 -52.46 17.45
C ALA A 38 -12.82 -51.55 16.23
N LYS A 39 -12.82 -52.11 15.02
CA LYS A 39 -13.18 -51.36 13.80
C LYS A 39 -14.66 -51.01 13.76
N GLU A 40 -15.53 -51.90 14.23
CA GLU A 40 -16.98 -51.68 14.31
C GLU A 40 -17.30 -50.63 15.37
N ALA A 41 -16.69 -50.72 16.55
CA ALA A 41 -16.80 -49.71 17.62
C ALA A 41 -16.26 -48.34 17.15
N ALA A 42 -15.10 -48.29 16.49
CA ALA A 42 -14.56 -47.06 15.93
C ALA A 42 -15.40 -46.53 14.75
N ALA A 43 -16.11 -47.40 14.01
CA ALA A 43 -17.04 -46.99 12.96
C ALA A 43 -18.36 -46.46 13.54
N ALA A 44 -18.82 -46.99 14.68
CA ALA A 44 -19.94 -46.46 15.44
C ALA A 44 -19.60 -45.11 16.12
N ASP A 45 -18.34 -44.93 16.53
CA ASP A 45 -17.84 -43.69 17.15
C ASP A 45 -17.42 -42.62 16.11
N LYS A 46 -17.52 -42.93 14.80
CA LYS A 46 -17.31 -41.94 13.72
C LYS A 46 -18.45 -40.93 13.59
N ASP A 47 -19.60 -41.21 14.21
CA ASP A 47 -20.69 -40.26 14.25
C ASP A 47 -20.44 -39.23 15.36
N SER A 48 -19.88 -38.09 14.94
CA SER A 48 -20.04 -36.75 15.52
C SER A 48 -18.91 -36.09 16.33
N ALA A 49 -17.66 -36.51 16.18
CA ALA A 49 -16.54 -35.58 16.35
C ALA A 49 -16.27 -34.79 15.05
N GLN A 50 -17.33 -34.24 14.42
CA GLN A 50 -17.11 -33.13 13.51
C GLN A 50 -16.64 -31.98 14.39
N VAL A 51 -15.32 -31.81 14.48
CA VAL A 51 -14.73 -30.59 15.03
C VAL A 51 -15.27 -29.48 14.15
N ALA A 52 -16.33 -28.82 14.62
CA ALA A 52 -16.84 -27.63 13.99
C ALA A 52 -15.62 -26.71 13.84
N PRO A 53 -15.29 -26.24 12.62
CA PRO A 53 -14.14 -25.38 12.44
C PRO A 53 -14.34 -24.19 13.37
N LEU A 54 -13.52 -24.11 14.43
CA LEU A 54 -13.54 -22.96 15.30
C LEU A 54 -13.01 -21.80 14.46
N TYR A 55 -13.91 -20.92 14.06
CA TYR A 55 -13.54 -19.69 13.40
C TYR A 55 -12.95 -18.76 14.45
N TRP A 56 -11.65 -18.54 14.32
CA TRP A 56 -10.91 -17.52 15.05
C TRP A 56 -10.66 -16.37 14.10
N HIS A 57 -10.95 -15.15 14.53
CA HIS A 57 -10.52 -13.95 13.84
C HIS A 57 -9.96 -12.97 14.87
N ALA A 58 -9.04 -12.09 14.45
CA ALA A 58 -8.49 -11.06 15.30
C ALA A 58 -8.81 -9.68 14.72
N THR A 59 -9.07 -8.69 15.58
CA THR A 59 -9.13 -7.31 15.12
C THR A 59 -7.75 -6.81 14.77
N ARG A 60 -7.64 -6.00 13.72
CA ARG A 60 -6.37 -5.39 13.33
C ARG A 60 -6.37 -3.92 13.73
N ASP A 61 -5.40 -3.53 14.55
CA ASP A 61 -5.19 -2.14 14.96
C ASP A 61 -3.86 -1.65 14.39
N CYS A 62 -3.91 -0.55 13.61
CA CYS A 62 -2.78 -0.04 12.86
C CYS A 62 -2.55 1.43 13.17
N VAL A 63 -1.29 1.81 13.27
CA VAL A 63 -0.86 3.20 13.33
C VAL A 63 0.17 3.48 12.25
N THR A 64 0.08 4.66 11.64
CA THR A 64 1.01 5.14 10.63
C THR A 64 1.98 6.14 11.26
N PHE A 65 3.27 5.90 11.11
CA PHE A 65 4.35 6.80 11.50
C PHE A 65 4.92 7.51 10.28
N SER A 66 5.09 8.82 10.39
CA SER A 66 5.59 9.68 9.32
C SER A 66 6.86 10.39 9.77
N PHE A 67 7.89 10.34 8.94
CA PHE A 67 9.17 10.97 9.18
C PHE A 67 9.49 11.96 8.07
N ASP A 68 9.60 13.23 8.46
CA ASP A 68 9.99 14.32 7.56
C ASP A 68 11.52 14.41 7.39
N PRO A 69 12.01 15.14 6.36
CA PRO A 69 13.44 15.26 6.09
C PRO A 69 14.26 15.82 7.25
N GLU A 70 13.70 16.78 7.97
CA GLU A 70 14.34 17.46 9.11
C GLU A 70 13.73 17.02 10.46
N GLY A 71 12.80 16.07 10.43
CA GLY A 71 12.12 15.57 11.63
C GLY A 71 13.00 14.66 12.49
N PRO A 72 12.57 14.40 13.75
CA PRO A 72 13.24 13.44 14.60
C PRO A 72 13.22 12.04 13.97
N THR A 73 14.25 11.23 14.20
CA THR A 73 14.30 9.85 13.71
C THR A 73 13.66 8.83 14.64
N LEU A 74 13.11 9.27 15.77
CA LEU A 74 12.38 8.46 16.72
C LEU A 74 10.97 9.01 16.86
N SER A 75 9.96 8.17 16.68
CA SER A 75 8.55 8.56 16.84
C SER A 75 8.17 8.71 18.30
N GLU A 76 6.96 9.23 18.56
CA GLU A 76 6.30 9.01 19.84
C GLU A 76 5.95 7.52 20.00
N ALA A 77 5.80 7.08 21.25
CA ALA A 77 5.34 5.73 21.54
C ALA A 77 3.80 5.69 21.55
N VAL A 78 3.22 4.67 20.91
CA VAL A 78 1.77 4.49 20.77
C VAL A 78 1.39 3.10 21.29
N TRP A 79 0.20 2.98 21.88
CA TRP A 79 -0.36 1.68 22.26
C TRP A 79 -1.27 1.16 21.15
N LEU A 80 -1.06 -0.09 20.75
CA LEU A 80 -1.93 -0.84 19.87
C LEU A 80 -2.70 -1.89 20.66
N GLN A 81 -3.92 -2.21 20.23
CA GLN A 81 -4.75 -3.22 20.85
C GLN A 81 -5.41 -4.12 19.81
N SER A 82 -5.27 -5.44 19.99
CA SER A 82 -5.98 -6.43 19.17
C SER A 82 -6.75 -7.40 20.05
N THR A 83 -8.00 -7.69 19.68
CA THR A 83 -8.84 -8.69 20.36
C THR A 83 -9.07 -9.87 19.43
N GLU A 84 -8.76 -11.07 19.90
CA GLU A 84 -9.13 -12.34 19.27
C GLU A 84 -10.56 -12.68 19.64
N TYR A 85 -11.37 -13.00 18.64
CA TYR A 85 -12.74 -13.46 18.78
C TYR A 85 -12.80 -14.93 18.41
N ARG A 86 -13.61 -15.66 19.16
CA ARG A 86 -13.98 -17.05 18.82
C ARG A 86 -15.47 -17.09 18.53
N GLN A 87 -15.84 -17.93 17.58
CA GLN A 87 -17.23 -18.23 17.32
C GLN A 87 -17.75 -19.26 18.34
N GLU A 88 -18.84 -18.92 19.03
CA GLU A 88 -19.59 -19.85 19.86
C GLU A 88 -20.95 -20.10 19.23
N CYS A 89 -21.28 -21.38 19.04
CA CYS A 89 -22.54 -21.81 18.43
C CYS A 89 -23.39 -22.54 19.47
N HIS A 90 -24.67 -22.14 19.56
CA HIS A 90 -25.65 -22.74 20.46
C HIS A 90 -26.83 -23.25 19.64
N TRP A 91 -27.38 -24.40 20.02
CA TRP A 91 -28.58 -24.94 19.38
C TRP A 91 -29.81 -24.16 19.82
N VAL A 92 -30.57 -23.65 18.85
CA VAL A 92 -31.84 -22.96 19.08
C VAL A 92 -32.96 -23.76 18.44
N GLY A 93 -34.06 -23.96 19.18
CA GLY A 93 -35.19 -24.76 18.71
C GLY A 93 -35.03 -26.28 18.90
N GLY A 94 -34.12 -26.73 19.77
CA GLY A 94 -33.92 -28.15 20.10
C GLY A 94 -32.63 -28.73 19.49
N THR A 95 -32.47 -30.05 19.57
CA THR A 95 -31.32 -30.76 18.96
C THR A 95 -31.47 -30.85 17.43
N PRO A 96 -30.41 -31.18 16.67
CA PRO A 96 -30.53 -31.38 15.22
C PRO A 96 -31.67 -32.33 14.83
N GLN A 97 -31.92 -33.36 15.64
CA GLN A 97 -32.99 -34.35 15.41
C GLN A 97 -34.40 -33.79 15.59
N GLN A 98 -34.55 -32.66 16.28
CA GLN A 98 -35.82 -31.97 16.54
C GLN A 98 -36.05 -30.79 15.58
N GLY A 99 -35.21 -30.62 14.56
CA GLY A 99 -35.28 -29.48 13.64
C GLY A 99 -34.66 -28.20 14.21
N GLY A 100 -33.88 -28.30 15.30
CA GLY A 100 -33.08 -27.17 15.79
C GLY A 100 -31.99 -26.79 14.79
N HIS A 101 -31.56 -25.52 14.84
CA HIS A 101 -30.42 -25.02 14.06
C HIS A 101 -29.39 -24.38 14.98
N GLN A 102 -28.13 -24.30 14.52
CA GLN A 102 -27.09 -23.59 15.26
C GLN A 102 -27.20 -22.08 15.03
N GLN A 103 -27.27 -21.33 16.11
CA GLN A 103 -27.07 -19.89 16.10
C GLN A 103 -25.68 -19.59 16.67
N CYS A 104 -24.83 -18.99 15.85
CA CYS A 104 -23.46 -18.67 16.21
C CYS A 104 -23.28 -17.18 16.44
N TYR A 105 -22.50 -16.81 17.46
CA TYR A 105 -22.10 -15.44 17.74
C TYR A 105 -20.62 -15.38 18.07
N GLU A 106 -20.02 -14.21 17.84
CA GLU A 106 -18.62 -13.97 18.15
C GLU A 106 -18.49 -13.47 19.58
N VAL A 107 -17.61 -14.10 20.35
CA VAL A 107 -17.25 -13.63 21.69
C VAL A 107 -15.79 -13.24 21.75
N PRO A 108 -15.44 -12.14 22.43
CA PRO A 108 -14.06 -11.79 22.67
C PRO A 108 -13.41 -12.85 23.57
N SER A 109 -12.23 -13.30 23.18
CA SER A 109 -11.44 -14.31 23.89
C SER A 109 -10.24 -13.64 24.59
N TRP A 110 -9.24 -13.23 23.83
CA TRP A 110 -8.03 -12.58 24.37
C TRP A 110 -7.87 -11.18 23.78
N THR A 111 -7.40 -10.24 24.61
CA THR A 111 -7.01 -8.91 24.16
C THR A 111 -5.52 -8.71 24.39
N TYR A 112 -4.79 -8.48 23.31
CA TYR A 112 -3.37 -8.16 23.27
C TYR A 112 -3.18 -6.65 23.23
N ARG A 113 -2.18 -6.17 23.93
CA ARG A 113 -1.78 -4.76 23.95
C ARG A 113 -0.29 -4.67 23.82
N GLU A 114 0.16 -3.88 22.86
CA GLU A 114 1.59 -3.65 22.63
C GLU A 114 1.86 -2.16 22.60
N ARG A 115 2.87 -1.74 23.35
CA ARG A 115 3.43 -0.39 23.20
C ARG A 115 4.48 -0.47 22.11
N VAL A 116 4.42 0.44 21.15
CA VAL A 116 5.35 0.47 20.02
C VAL A 116 5.89 1.87 19.80
N GLN A 117 7.17 1.94 19.47
CA GLN A 117 7.86 3.14 19.02
C GLN A 117 8.66 2.80 17.78
N VAL A 118 8.72 3.71 16.80
CA VAL A 118 9.47 3.50 15.57
C VAL A 118 10.72 4.35 15.59
N GLN A 119 11.88 3.73 15.35
CA GLN A 119 13.15 4.40 15.17
C GLN A 119 13.69 4.15 13.76
N VAL A 120 14.08 5.21 13.07
CA VAL A 120 14.77 5.14 11.80
C VAL A 120 16.28 5.35 12.03
N GLN A 121 17.10 4.40 11.60
CA GLN A 121 18.56 4.43 11.76
C GLN A 121 19.26 4.46 10.42
N ASP A 122 20.50 4.97 10.40
CA ASP A 122 21.41 4.99 9.24
C ASP A 122 20.86 5.69 7.98
N ARG A 123 19.83 6.53 8.16
CA ARG A 123 19.14 7.21 7.08
C ARG A 123 19.99 8.35 6.50
N GLU A 124 20.25 8.31 5.20
CA GLU A 124 20.80 9.47 4.48
C GLU A 124 19.83 10.65 4.50
N LYS A 125 20.33 11.87 4.27
CA LYS A 125 19.45 13.04 4.19
C LYS A 125 18.36 12.83 3.14
N LEU A 126 17.10 13.01 3.54
CA LEU A 126 15.97 12.96 2.63
C LEU A 126 15.90 14.26 1.82
N PHE A 127 15.36 14.17 0.61
CA PHE A 127 15.06 15.36 -0.17
C PHE A 127 13.89 16.14 0.45
N PRO A 128 13.78 17.46 0.22
CA PRO A 128 12.75 18.30 0.86
C PRO A 128 11.30 17.87 0.64
N TRP A 129 10.99 17.11 -0.41
CA TRP A 129 9.66 16.60 -0.71
C TRP A 129 9.45 15.13 -0.33
N GLU A 130 10.52 14.45 0.10
CA GLU A 130 10.43 13.08 0.54
C GLU A 130 9.88 12.99 1.94
N ARG A 131 9.16 11.92 2.17
CA ARG A 131 8.62 11.56 3.47
C ARG A 131 8.61 10.06 3.54
N GLU A 132 9.03 9.54 4.69
CA GLU A 132 9.00 8.12 4.96
C GLU A 132 7.80 7.79 5.83
N ILE A 133 7.05 6.78 5.40
CA ILE A 133 5.80 6.35 6.00
C ILE A 133 5.94 4.86 6.32
N PHE A 134 5.77 4.54 7.59
CA PHE A 134 5.78 3.18 8.11
C PHE A 134 4.46 2.90 8.78
N ASP A 135 3.88 1.75 8.52
CA ASP A 135 2.71 1.28 9.25
C ASP A 135 3.13 0.18 10.19
N VAL A 136 2.54 0.20 11.39
CA VAL A 136 2.70 -0.84 12.40
C VAL A 136 1.31 -1.30 12.80
N CYS A 137 1.06 -2.60 12.66
CA CYS A 137 -0.24 -3.21 12.92
C CYS A 137 -0.11 -4.37 13.91
N LEU A 138 -0.99 -4.40 14.91
CA LEU A 138 -1.18 -5.54 15.81
C LEU A 138 -2.42 -6.31 15.39
N GLU A 139 -2.25 -7.60 15.10
CA GLU A 139 -3.33 -8.52 14.73
C GLU A 139 -3.18 -9.83 15.52
N GLY A 140 -4.07 -10.04 16.49
CA GLY A 140 -3.90 -10.99 17.57
C GLY A 140 -2.63 -10.65 18.35
N ARG A 141 -1.75 -11.63 18.49
CA ARG A 141 -0.40 -11.48 19.05
C ARG A 141 0.68 -11.05 18.04
N TRP A 142 0.32 -10.87 16.77
CA TRP A 142 1.29 -10.65 15.70
C TRP A 142 1.47 -9.17 15.44
N LEU A 143 2.66 -8.66 15.77
CA LEU A 143 3.05 -7.30 15.45
C LEU A 143 3.76 -7.28 14.10
N ASN A 144 3.13 -6.66 13.10
CA ASN A 144 3.65 -6.52 11.75
C ASN A 144 4.01 -5.07 11.50
N ALA A 145 5.14 -4.81 10.86
CA ALA A 145 5.56 -3.47 10.50
C ALA A 145 6.13 -3.42 9.08
N TYR A 146 5.75 -2.40 8.31
CA TYR A 146 6.10 -2.30 6.90
C TYR A 146 6.38 -0.86 6.48
N ALA A 147 7.37 -0.68 5.62
CA ALA A 147 7.64 0.59 4.96
C ALA A 147 6.64 0.76 3.79
N VAL A 148 5.69 1.67 3.96
CA VAL A 148 4.66 1.98 2.94
C VAL A 148 5.25 2.86 1.84
N ARG A 149 5.97 3.89 2.26
CA ARG A 149 6.64 4.85 1.37
C ARG A 149 8.00 5.16 1.97
N ALA A 150 9.08 4.84 1.29
CA ALA A 150 10.43 4.98 1.83
C ALA A 150 11.43 5.39 0.76
N ALA A 151 12.41 6.20 1.15
CA ALA A 151 13.53 6.57 0.28
C ALA A 151 14.65 5.53 0.31
N HIS A 152 14.56 4.53 1.18
CA HIS A 152 15.55 3.47 1.34
C HIS A 152 14.88 2.10 1.42
N LYS A 153 15.65 1.05 1.11
CA LYS A 153 15.31 -0.31 1.52
C LYS A 153 15.61 -0.46 3.00
N TYR A 154 14.62 -0.86 3.78
CA TYR A 154 14.77 -1.00 5.22
C TYR A 154 14.89 -2.46 5.65
N THR A 155 15.71 -2.67 6.69
CA THR A 155 15.68 -3.91 7.47
C THR A 155 15.05 -3.62 8.82
N LEU A 156 14.07 -4.45 9.19
CA LEU A 156 13.36 -4.32 10.46
C LEU A 156 14.08 -5.13 11.54
N ARG A 157 14.32 -4.49 12.68
CA ARG A 157 14.78 -5.11 13.92
C ARG A 157 13.88 -4.68 15.06
N GLN A 158 13.82 -5.48 16.12
CA GLN A 158 13.06 -5.14 17.32
C GLN A 158 13.99 -5.17 18.52
N ASN A 159 13.90 -4.13 19.36
CA ASN A 159 14.59 -4.05 20.65
C ASN A 159 13.58 -3.60 21.71
N GLY A 160 13.01 -4.55 22.45
CA GLY A 160 11.90 -4.27 23.36
C GLY A 160 10.66 -3.76 22.60
N ASP A 161 10.16 -2.60 23.00
CA ASP A 161 9.03 -1.88 22.40
C ASP A 161 9.44 -0.99 21.20
N VAL A 162 10.73 -0.95 20.85
CA VAL A 162 11.22 -0.14 19.73
C VAL A 162 11.42 -1.00 18.48
N LEU A 163 10.70 -0.64 17.43
CA LEU A 163 10.86 -1.14 16.07
C LEU A 163 11.87 -0.28 15.32
N ILE A 164 13.03 -0.85 15.01
CA ILE A 164 14.15 -0.17 14.38
C ILE A 164 14.15 -0.50 12.89
N PHE A 165 13.90 0.51 12.07
CA PHE A 165 14.07 0.47 10.62
C PHE A 165 15.46 1.00 10.27
N ALA A 166 16.42 0.09 10.05
CA ALA A 166 17.77 0.45 9.62
C ALA A 166 17.80 0.63 8.09
N ALA A 167 18.14 1.83 7.65
CA ALA A 167 18.20 2.20 6.23
C ALA A 167 19.37 1.49 5.54
N GLY A 168 19.07 0.88 4.40
CA GLY A 168 20.05 0.32 3.48
C GLY A 168 20.16 1.18 2.23
N THR A 169 20.19 0.54 1.07
CA THR A 169 20.34 1.23 -0.22
C THR A 169 19.16 2.16 -0.49
N ARG A 170 19.47 3.39 -0.92
CA ARG A 170 18.48 4.35 -1.41
C ARG A 170 17.72 3.80 -2.61
N VAL A 171 16.42 4.10 -2.69
CA VAL A 171 15.54 3.73 -3.80
C VAL A 171 14.96 4.99 -4.43
N PRO A 172 14.83 5.04 -5.77
CA PRO A 172 14.19 6.18 -6.41
C PRO A 172 12.75 6.34 -5.91
N MET A 173 12.32 7.58 -5.68
CA MET A 173 10.96 7.92 -5.24
C MET A 173 10.21 8.69 -6.31
N ASP A 174 8.88 8.76 -6.21
CA ASP A 174 8.10 9.63 -7.08
C ASP A 174 8.51 11.09 -6.86
N PRO A 175 8.66 11.89 -7.94
CA PRO A 175 8.98 13.31 -7.80
C PRO A 175 7.87 14.06 -7.09
N ASP A 176 8.19 15.23 -6.52
CA ASP A 176 7.19 16.11 -5.92
C ASP A 176 6.16 16.55 -6.96
N LYS A 177 4.91 16.12 -6.85
CA LYS A 177 3.81 16.55 -7.71
C LYS A 177 3.71 18.08 -7.81
N ASN A 178 4.07 18.80 -6.75
CA ASN A 178 4.05 20.26 -6.69
C ASN A 178 5.43 20.90 -6.94
N GLY A 179 6.41 20.09 -7.40
CA GLY A 179 7.79 20.48 -7.66
C GLY A 179 7.94 21.44 -8.83
N ILE A 180 7.05 21.33 -9.83
CA ILE A 180 6.99 22.22 -10.98
C ILE A 180 5.68 23.01 -10.92
N ARG A 181 5.74 24.30 -11.25
CA ARG A 181 4.58 25.17 -11.39
C ARG A 181 4.57 25.76 -12.79
N ALA A 182 3.42 25.68 -13.47
CA ALA A 182 3.26 26.30 -14.78
C ALA A 182 2.62 27.69 -14.64
N GLN A 183 3.07 28.62 -15.47
CA GLN A 183 2.46 29.94 -15.63
C GLN A 183 1.55 29.96 -16.86
N ALA A 184 0.65 30.93 -16.93
CA ALA A 184 -0.14 31.17 -18.13
C ALA A 184 0.79 31.40 -19.35
N PRO A 185 0.42 30.92 -20.54
CA PRO A 185 1.20 31.21 -21.75
C PRO A 185 1.35 32.71 -21.95
N VAL A 186 2.53 33.17 -22.37
CA VAL A 186 2.82 34.59 -22.59
C VAL A 186 3.12 34.84 -24.06
N ASN A 187 2.53 35.92 -24.61
CA ASN A 187 2.89 36.42 -25.94
C ASN A 187 4.20 37.22 -25.87
N ARG A 188 5.20 36.84 -26.66
CA ARG A 188 6.46 37.59 -26.82
C ARG A 188 6.72 37.81 -28.30
N GLY A 189 6.06 38.83 -28.87
CA GLY A 189 6.05 39.03 -30.32
C GLY A 189 5.39 37.83 -31.01
N LYS A 190 6.17 37.08 -31.80
CA LYS A 190 5.69 35.88 -32.51
C LYS A 190 5.70 34.61 -31.66
N GLU A 191 6.25 34.66 -30.46
CA GLU A 191 6.34 33.51 -29.57
C GLU A 191 5.09 33.43 -28.68
N PHE A 192 4.64 32.20 -28.45
CA PHE A 192 3.56 31.90 -27.51
C PHE A 192 4.04 30.80 -26.57
N ALA A 193 4.63 31.20 -25.45
CA ALA A 193 5.39 30.29 -24.62
C ALA A 193 4.74 30.06 -23.25
N ALA A 194 4.63 28.81 -22.83
CA ALA A 194 4.35 28.47 -21.43
C ALA A 194 5.66 28.30 -20.68
N GLU A 195 5.74 28.91 -19.49
CA GLU A 195 6.90 28.81 -18.61
C GLU A 195 6.57 27.91 -17.42
N PHE A 196 7.54 27.07 -17.06
CA PHE A 196 7.45 26.13 -15.95
C PHE A 196 8.59 26.41 -14.99
N GLN A 197 8.29 26.60 -13.71
CA GLN A 197 9.27 26.86 -12.66
C GLN A 197 9.42 25.63 -11.77
N ASP A 198 10.66 25.16 -11.62
CA ASP A 198 11.01 23.97 -10.85
C ASP A 198 11.73 24.38 -9.56
N LYS A 199 11.06 24.24 -8.42
CA LYS A 199 11.64 24.62 -7.12
C LYS A 199 12.75 23.69 -6.64
N TRP A 200 12.86 22.49 -7.22
CA TRP A 200 13.78 21.44 -6.78
C TRP A 200 14.87 21.13 -7.80
N ALA A 201 15.01 21.93 -8.85
CA ALA A 201 15.95 21.68 -9.95
C ALA A 201 17.38 21.37 -9.49
N ALA A 202 17.86 22.05 -8.43
CA ALA A 202 19.19 21.85 -7.86
C ALA A 202 19.40 20.43 -7.30
N GLU A 203 18.37 19.84 -6.69
CA GLU A 203 18.42 18.50 -6.11
C GLU A 203 18.42 17.42 -7.20
N TYR A 204 17.84 17.72 -8.37
CA TYR A 204 17.75 16.83 -9.52
C TYR A 204 18.92 16.96 -10.50
N LYS A 205 20.07 17.47 -10.05
CA LYS A 205 21.24 17.68 -10.91
C LYS A 205 21.66 16.38 -11.61
N GLY A 206 21.66 16.41 -12.94
CA GLY A 206 22.03 15.26 -13.78
C GLY A 206 20.85 14.37 -14.20
N GLU A 207 19.63 14.67 -13.75
CA GLU A 207 18.40 14.05 -14.27
C GLU A 207 17.82 14.85 -15.43
N GLN A 208 16.94 14.18 -16.17
CA GLN A 208 16.10 14.81 -17.18
C GLN A 208 14.67 15.01 -16.66
N THR A 209 14.07 16.15 -17.01
CA THR A 209 12.66 16.46 -16.79
C THR A 209 11.95 16.32 -18.13
N VAL A 210 10.97 15.42 -18.20
CA VAL A 210 10.09 15.28 -19.36
C VAL A 210 8.77 15.95 -19.03
N LEU A 211 8.47 17.04 -19.73
CA LEU A 211 7.20 17.75 -19.66
C LEU A 211 6.29 17.24 -20.78
N HIS A 212 5.18 16.62 -20.42
CA HIS A 212 4.11 16.31 -21.34
C HIS A 212 3.12 17.49 -21.35
N ALA A 213 2.97 18.17 -22.48
CA ALA A 213 2.15 19.37 -22.60
C ALA A 213 1.17 19.27 -23.77
N ALA A 214 -0.11 19.48 -23.48
CA ALA A 214 -1.19 19.57 -24.44
C ALA A 214 -1.76 21.00 -24.44
N LEU A 215 -1.74 21.65 -25.60
CA LEU A 215 -2.31 22.98 -25.83
C LEU A 215 -3.78 22.85 -26.25
N TRP A 216 -4.65 23.55 -25.53
CA TRP A 216 -6.10 23.56 -25.76
C TRP A 216 -6.59 24.95 -26.14
N GLU A 217 -7.47 25.03 -27.15
CA GLU A 217 -8.25 26.22 -27.49
C GLU A 217 -9.49 26.26 -26.59
N ASP A 218 -9.61 27.32 -25.78
CA ASP A 218 -10.79 27.61 -24.94
C ASP A 218 -11.88 28.22 -25.82
N VAL A 219 -13.00 27.50 -25.96
CA VAL A 219 -14.13 27.91 -26.80
C VAL A 219 -15.34 28.19 -25.92
N GLU A 220 -15.62 29.47 -25.67
CA GLU A 220 -16.73 29.89 -24.83
C GLU A 220 -18.07 29.30 -25.29
N GLY A 221 -18.75 28.59 -24.39
CA GLY A 221 -20.03 27.95 -24.66
C GLY A 221 -19.96 26.66 -25.49
N TRP A 222 -18.76 26.10 -25.72
CA TRP A 222 -18.57 24.86 -26.48
C TRP A 222 -17.49 23.95 -25.87
N PHE A 223 -17.26 22.78 -26.48
CA PHE A 223 -16.17 21.89 -26.12
C PHE A 223 -14.82 22.48 -26.57
N ASP A 224 -13.84 22.50 -25.65
CA ASP A 224 -12.47 22.89 -25.95
C ASP A 224 -11.81 21.92 -26.93
N ASN A 225 -10.90 22.44 -27.76
CA ASN A 225 -10.22 21.66 -28.78
C ASN A 225 -8.74 21.46 -28.43
N ASN A 226 -8.27 20.22 -28.46
CA ASN A 226 -6.83 19.93 -28.42
C ASN A 226 -6.19 20.36 -29.75
N VAL A 227 -5.25 21.30 -29.67
CA VAL A 227 -4.56 21.91 -30.82
C VAL A 227 -3.25 21.20 -31.10
N PHE A 228 -2.54 20.81 -30.04
CA PHE A 228 -1.21 20.20 -30.10
C PHE A 228 -0.91 19.47 -28.79
N GLU A 229 -0.17 18.38 -28.87
CA GLU A 229 0.28 17.61 -27.71
C GLU A 229 1.67 17.03 -27.99
N GLY A 230 2.56 17.06 -27.00
CA GLY A 230 3.90 16.50 -27.14
C GLY A 230 4.69 16.42 -25.84
N ASP A 231 5.74 15.58 -25.88
CA ASP A 231 6.72 15.43 -24.80
C ASP A 231 7.96 16.28 -25.08
N PHE A 232 8.37 17.06 -24.09
CA PHE A 232 9.52 17.95 -24.14
C PHE A 232 10.53 17.53 -23.07
N THR A 233 11.72 17.12 -23.50
CA THR A 233 12.77 16.67 -22.57
C THR A 233 13.77 17.78 -22.32
N PHE A 234 13.99 18.08 -21.05
CA PHE A 234 14.92 19.10 -20.58
C PHE A 234 15.94 18.47 -19.62
N SER A 235 17.13 19.05 -19.54
CA SER A 235 17.98 18.82 -18.36
C SER A 235 17.38 19.55 -17.16
N ALA A 236 17.52 19.01 -15.94
CA ALA A 236 17.01 19.66 -14.75
C ALA A 236 17.48 21.12 -14.65
N ALA A 237 16.53 22.06 -14.61
CA ALA A 237 16.77 23.50 -14.59
C ALA A 237 15.65 24.20 -13.82
N GLU A 238 15.93 25.37 -13.23
CA GLU A 238 14.94 26.11 -12.45
C GLU A 238 13.75 26.60 -13.27
N LYS A 239 13.95 26.76 -14.58
CA LYS A 239 12.94 27.24 -15.53
C LYS A 239 13.00 26.44 -16.82
N TYR A 240 11.82 26.08 -17.32
CA TYR A 240 11.61 25.51 -18.65
C TYR A 240 10.65 26.40 -19.44
N ALA A 241 10.82 26.44 -20.75
CA ALA A 241 9.93 27.17 -21.64
C ALA A 241 9.60 26.31 -22.85
N ILE A 242 8.30 26.24 -23.18
CA ILE A 242 7.80 25.57 -24.38
C ILE A 242 7.13 26.63 -25.24
N ASP A 243 7.71 26.91 -26.41
CA ASP A 243 7.16 27.83 -27.40
C ASP A 243 6.23 27.09 -28.36
N PHE A 244 4.93 27.23 -28.14
CA PHE A 244 3.90 26.57 -28.94
C PHE A 244 3.75 27.15 -30.34
N ALA A 245 4.19 28.39 -30.58
CA ALA A 245 4.22 28.93 -31.94
C ALA A 245 5.24 28.18 -32.81
N LYS A 246 6.34 27.69 -32.21
CA LYS A 246 7.34 26.85 -32.86
C LYS A 246 6.95 25.36 -32.84
N ALA A 247 6.39 24.87 -31.75
CA ALA A 247 6.00 23.46 -31.62
C ALA A 247 4.80 23.10 -32.51
N ALA A 248 3.88 24.04 -32.74
CA ALA A 248 2.65 23.84 -33.51
C ALA A 248 2.48 24.92 -34.61
N PRO A 249 3.39 24.98 -35.59
CA PRO A 249 3.39 26.04 -36.59
C PRO A 249 2.09 26.04 -37.40
N GLY A 250 1.45 27.23 -37.50
CA GLY A 250 0.20 27.42 -38.24
C GLY A 250 -1.06 26.89 -37.55
N LYS A 251 -0.95 26.33 -36.34
CA LYS A 251 -2.11 25.85 -35.58
C LYS A 251 -2.76 26.92 -34.70
N LEU A 252 -1.98 27.91 -34.27
CA LEU A 252 -2.45 29.02 -33.44
C LEU A 252 -3.19 30.07 -34.28
N LYS A 253 -4.38 30.46 -33.84
CA LYS A 253 -5.22 31.50 -34.46
C LYS A 253 -5.21 32.75 -33.59
N ALA A 254 -4.91 33.90 -34.19
CA ALA A 254 -4.89 35.17 -33.47
C ALA A 254 -6.27 35.50 -32.87
N GLY A 255 -6.30 36.06 -31.66
CA GLY A 255 -7.52 36.42 -30.94
C GLY A 255 -8.23 35.26 -30.25
N LYS A 256 -7.72 34.02 -30.37
CA LYS A 256 -8.23 32.87 -29.63
C LYS A 256 -7.52 32.70 -28.30
N LYS A 257 -8.26 32.22 -27.30
CA LYS A 257 -7.76 31.95 -25.95
C LYS A 257 -7.26 30.51 -25.87
N TYR A 258 -6.09 30.32 -25.29
CA TYR A 258 -5.46 29.01 -25.18
C TYR A 258 -4.96 28.76 -23.76
N TYR A 259 -5.01 27.51 -23.33
CA TYR A 259 -4.43 27.06 -22.07
C TYR A 259 -3.68 25.74 -22.26
N VAL A 260 -2.86 25.36 -21.29
CA VAL A 260 -2.01 24.17 -21.38
C VAL A 260 -2.41 23.18 -20.29
N LYS A 261 -2.81 21.96 -20.68
CA LYS A 261 -2.88 20.81 -19.79
C LYS A 261 -1.51 20.16 -19.76
N TRP A 262 -1.01 19.83 -18.58
CA TRP A 262 0.35 19.31 -18.48
C TRP A 262 0.55 18.31 -17.35
N SER A 263 1.53 17.45 -17.57
CA SER A 263 2.07 16.51 -16.61
C SER A 263 3.59 16.44 -16.79
N PHE A 264 4.27 15.81 -15.85
CA PHE A 264 5.70 15.64 -15.96
C PHE A 264 6.17 14.35 -15.32
N LYS A 265 7.32 13.87 -15.75
CA LYS A 265 8.09 12.82 -15.08
C LYS A 265 9.57 13.19 -15.08
N ARG A 266 10.33 12.56 -14.18
CA ARG A 266 11.79 12.68 -14.15
C ARG A 266 12.44 11.36 -14.50
N VAL A 267 13.56 11.43 -15.20
CA VAL A 267 14.33 10.27 -15.64
C VAL A 267 15.74 10.39 -15.07
N GLY A 268 16.06 9.53 -14.12
CA GLY A 268 17.37 9.50 -13.47
C GLY A 268 17.48 8.47 -12.33
N LYS A 269 18.35 8.75 -11.36
CA LYS A 269 18.65 7.86 -10.22
C LYS A 269 17.90 8.22 -8.94
N ILE A 270 17.42 9.45 -8.84
CA ILE A 270 16.70 10.01 -7.69
C ILE A 270 15.21 9.75 -7.85
N SER A 271 14.66 9.97 -9.05
CA SER A 271 13.23 9.83 -9.29
C SER A 271 12.86 8.56 -10.05
N LYS A 272 11.70 8.01 -9.69
CA LYS A 272 10.99 7.06 -10.55
C LYS A 272 10.46 7.81 -11.79
N PRO A 273 10.42 7.16 -12.96
CA PRO A 273 9.82 7.73 -14.18
C PRO A 273 8.28 7.70 -14.14
N THR A 274 7.69 8.04 -12.99
CA THR A 274 6.25 8.08 -12.76
C THR A 274 5.68 9.40 -13.27
N GLU A 275 4.62 9.34 -14.07
CA GLU A 275 3.94 10.52 -14.62
C GLU A 275 3.11 11.24 -13.55
N MET A 276 3.47 12.48 -13.22
CA MET A 276 2.76 13.35 -12.29
C MET A 276 1.76 14.23 -13.04
N LYS A 277 0.48 13.86 -12.94
CA LYS A 277 -0.63 14.68 -13.47
C LYS A 277 -0.82 15.92 -12.60
N VAL A 278 -0.45 17.10 -13.10
CA VAL A 278 -0.49 18.33 -12.28
C VAL A 278 -1.80 19.08 -12.50
N GLY A 279 -2.14 19.43 -13.73
CA GLY A 279 -3.37 20.17 -14.04
C GLY A 279 -3.26 21.02 -15.31
N GLU A 280 -3.84 22.21 -15.26
CA GLU A 280 -3.91 23.14 -16.39
C GLU A 280 -3.47 24.56 -16.01
N THR A 281 -2.96 25.32 -16.97
CA THR A 281 -2.61 26.73 -16.79
C THR A 281 -3.84 27.62 -16.92
N PRO A 282 -3.80 28.86 -16.42
CA PRO A 282 -4.75 29.88 -16.85
C PRO A 282 -4.67 30.10 -18.38
N GLY A 283 -5.80 30.41 -19.00
CA GLY A 283 -5.87 30.67 -20.43
C GLY A 283 -5.42 32.08 -20.81
N THR A 284 -4.75 32.22 -21.96
CA THR A 284 -4.27 33.49 -22.51
C THR A 284 -4.63 33.63 -23.98
N VAL A 285 -5.03 34.84 -24.39
CA VAL A 285 -5.34 35.15 -25.79
C VAL A 285 -4.04 35.25 -26.60
N TYR A 286 -3.95 34.52 -27.72
CA TYR A 286 -2.81 34.58 -28.63
C TYR A 286 -2.86 35.85 -29.51
N ALA A 287 -1.80 36.66 -29.46
CA ALA A 287 -1.71 37.96 -30.12
C ALA A 287 -0.31 38.20 -30.74
N PRO A 288 0.03 37.55 -31.88
CA PRO A 288 1.40 37.48 -32.42
C PRO A 288 2.01 38.80 -32.94
N ASN A 289 1.23 39.88 -32.98
CA ASN A 289 1.64 41.17 -33.56
C ASN A 289 1.54 42.34 -32.56
N GLY A 290 1.48 42.08 -31.26
CA GLY A 290 1.35 43.15 -30.27
C GLY A 290 0.07 43.96 -30.42
N LEU A 291 -1.00 43.36 -30.97
CA LEU A 291 -2.35 43.89 -30.84
C LEU A 291 -2.66 43.92 -29.34
N ILE A 292 -2.40 45.06 -28.71
CA ILE A 292 -2.82 45.34 -27.34
C ILE A 292 -4.35 45.39 -27.40
N LEU A 293 -4.98 44.26 -27.11
CA LEU A 293 -6.40 44.22 -26.81
C LEU A 293 -6.58 44.86 -25.45
N THR A 294 -6.72 46.18 -25.41
CA THR A 294 -7.33 46.88 -24.27
C THR A 294 -8.73 46.30 -24.12
N SER A 295 -8.93 45.51 -23.07
CA SER A 295 -10.24 45.05 -22.64
C SER A 295 -11.15 46.27 -22.43
N LEU A 296 -12.22 46.36 -23.22
CA LEU A 296 -13.39 47.20 -22.92
C LEU A 296 -14.27 46.48 -21.90
#